data_AF-F9HIG9-F1
#
_entry.id   AF-F9HIG9-F1
#
_cell.length_a   1.000
_cell.length_b   1.000
_cell.length_c   1.000
_cell.angle_alpha   90.00
_cell.angle_beta   90.00
_cell.angle_gamma   90.00
#
_symmetry.space_group_name_H-M   'P 1'
#
loop_
_entity.id
_entity.type
_entity.pdbx_description
1 polymer ?
#
loop_
_entity_poly.entity_id
_entity_poly.type
_entity_poly.pdbx_seq_one_letter_code
_entity_poly.pdbx_strand_id
1 'polypeptide(L)' 'MHQFSIYSKLLLNNSANNAMIERLKIHNPKKGSITLLTVTEKQFSRMIYLNGERNTSVANSDTRLVFLGEEPRDED' A
#
# COMPACT_ATOMS: atom_id res chain seq x y z
N MET A 1 4.44 -6.29 1.56
CA MET A 1 5.22 -6.60 0.33
C MET A 1 4.27 -7.25 -0.65
N HIS A 2 4.23 -6.79 -1.91
CA HIS A 2 3.27 -7.30 -2.90
C HIS A 2 3.84 -8.44 -3.73
N GLN A 3 5.08 -8.31 -4.19
CA GLN A 3 5.81 -9.34 -4.92
C GLN A 3 7.31 -9.15 -4.69
N PHE A 4 8.11 -10.13 -5.09
CA PHE A 4 9.56 -9.95 -5.16
C PHE A 4 9.92 -8.70 -5.97
N SER A 5 10.70 -7.80 -5.37
CA SER A 5 11.11 -6.51 -5.95
C SER A 5 9.97 -5.50 -6.21
N ILE A 6 8.75 -5.74 -5.71
CA ILE A 6 7.62 -4.79 -5.84
C ILE A 6 7.07 -4.45 -4.45
N TYR A 7 7.13 -3.15 -4.14
CA TYR A 7 6.71 -2.59 -2.86
C TYR A 7 5.69 -1.48 -3.09
N SER A 8 4.79 -1.32 -2.12
CA SER A 8 3.82 -0.25 -2.09
C SER A 8 3.85 0.46 -0.75
N LYS A 9 3.24 1.63 -0.73
CA LYS A 9 3.00 2.41 0.47
C LYS A 9 1.71 3.20 0.32
N LEU A 10 0.79 3.01 1.26
CA LEU A 10 -0.43 3.82 1.33
C LEU A 10 -0.09 5.22 1.83
N LEU A 11 -0.60 6.24 1.15
CA LEU A 11 -0.36 7.65 1.46
C LEU A 11 -1.71 8.38 1.53
N LEU A 12 -1.93 9.11 2.63
CA LEU A 12 -3.22 9.72 2.94
C LEU A 12 -3.59 10.89 2.03
N ASN A 13 -2.59 11.60 1.52
CA ASN A 13 -2.78 12.80 0.71
C ASN A 13 -1.55 13.10 -0.15
N ASN A 14 -1.71 14.08 -1.04
CA ASN A 14 -0.65 14.46 -1.98
C ASN A 14 0.57 15.10 -1.28
N SER A 15 0.37 15.81 -0.17
CA SER A 15 1.48 16.38 0.62
C SER A 15 2.38 15.29 1.19
N ALA A 16 1.80 14.21 1.72
CA ALA A 16 2.52 13.04 2.20
C ALA A 16 3.25 12.32 1.06
N ASN A 17 2.65 12.26 -0.15
CA ASN A 17 3.28 11.71 -1.34
C ASN A 17 4.53 12.49 -1.74
N ASN A 18 4.43 13.81 -1.87
CA ASN A 18 5.57 14.66 -2.22
C ASN A 18 6.71 14.52 -1.18
N ALA A 19 6.38 14.55 0.12
CA ALA A 19 7.35 14.36 1.18
C ALA A 19 8.01 12.96 1.17
N MET A 20 7.32 11.93 0.66
CA MET A 20 7.90 10.60 0.50
C MET A 20 8.83 10.54 -0.71
N ILE A 21 8.44 11.13 -1.85
CA ILE A 21 9.25 11.19 -3.06
C ILE A 21 10.58 11.90 -2.78
N GLU A 22 10.56 13.04 -2.07
CA GLU A 22 11.79 13.75 -1.71
C GLU A 22 12.70 12.90 -0.81
N ARG A 23 12.14 12.17 0.16
CA ARG A 23 12.90 11.23 0.98
C ARG A 23 13.53 10.11 0.15
N LEU A 24 12.83 9.58 -0.85
CA LEU A 24 13.35 8.55 -1.75
C LEU A 24 14.47 9.08 -2.65
N LYS A 25 14.35 10.32 -3.14
CA LYS A 25 15.44 10.98 -3.90
C LYS A 25 16.71 11.14 -3.08
N ILE A 26 16.58 11.55 -1.80
CA ILE A 26 17.72 11.68 -0.88
C ILE A 26 18.42 10.35 -0.65
N HIS A 27 17.66 9.25 -0.52
CA HIS A 27 18.18 7.91 -0.26
C HIS A 27 18.31 7.05 -1.53
N ASN A 28 18.38 7.67 -2.71
CA ASN A 28 18.39 6.96 -3.97
C ASN A 28 19.72 6.20 -4.17
N PRO A 29 19.71 4.86 -4.30
CA PRO A 29 20.91 4.11 -4.63
C PRO A 29 21.38 4.42 -6.06
N LYS A 30 22.70 4.57 -6.25
CA LYS A 30 23.30 4.90 -7.56
C LYS A 30 23.38 3.72 -8.54
N LYS A 31 22.90 2.54 -8.15
CA LYS A 31 22.96 1.30 -8.93
C LYS A 31 21.59 0.67 -9.02
N GLY A 32 21.26 0.13 -10.19
CA GLY A 32 20.00 -0.54 -10.47
C GLY A 32 18.98 0.38 -11.14
N SER A 33 17.78 -0.16 -11.38
CA SER A 33 16.65 0.58 -11.93
C SER A 33 15.53 0.61 -10.88
N ILE A 34 15.12 1.81 -10.50
CA ILE A 34 14.03 2.04 -9.54
C ILE A 34 13.02 2.97 -10.20
N THR A 35 11.77 2.55 -10.27
CA THR A 35 10.67 3.33 -10.83
C THR A 35 9.57 3.46 -9.80
N LEU A 36 8.96 4.64 -9.72
CA LEU A 36 7.86 4.95 -8.81
C LEU A 36 6.60 5.19 -9.63
N LEU A 37 5.48 4.58 -9.23
CA LEU A 37 4.17 4.81 -9.81
C LEU A 37 3.21 5.23 -8.69
N THR A 38 2.58 6.40 -8.85
CA THR A 38 1.51 6.83 -7.94
C THR A 38 0.18 6.35 -8.50
N VAL A 39 -0.57 5.60 -7.70
CA VAL A 39 -1.93 5.13 -8.01
C VAL A 39 -2.89 5.56 -6.91
N THR A 40 -4.16 5.74 -7.27
CA THR A 40 -5.22 5.95 -6.28
C THR A 40 -5.64 4.63 -5.64
N GLU A 41 -6.17 4.69 -4.41
CA GLU A 41 -6.66 3.48 -3.72
C GLU A 41 -7.72 2.73 -4.54
N LYS A 42 -8.61 3.49 -5.19
CA LYS A 42 -9.64 2.92 -6.08
C LYS A 42 -9.05 2.19 -7.29
N GLN A 43 -7.89 2.62 -7.79
CA GLN A 43 -7.20 1.90 -8.87
C GLN A 43 -6.49 0.66 -8.33
N PHE A 44 -5.84 0.78 -7.17
CA PHE A 44 -5.13 -0.32 -6.54
C PHE A 44 -6.07 -1.47 -6.13
N SER A 45 -7.23 -1.16 -5.55
CA SER A 45 -8.24 -2.15 -5.14
C SER A 45 -8.90 -2.89 -6.30
N ARG A 46 -8.92 -2.30 -7.50
CA ARG A 46 -9.42 -2.92 -8.74
C ARG A 46 -8.38 -3.73 -9.51
N MET A 47 -7.18 -3.91 -8.95
CA MET A 47 -6.14 -4.71 -9.57
C MET A 47 -6.62 -6.15 -9.72
N ILE A 48 -6.57 -6.66 -10.95
CA ILE A 48 -7.00 -8.03 -11.28
C ILE A 48 -5.79 -8.95 -11.11
N TYR A 49 -5.95 -10.00 -10.31
CA TYR A 49 -4.95 -11.05 -10.13
C TYR A 49 -5.30 -12.20 -11.08
N LEU A 50 -4.42 -12.47 -12.04
CA LEU A 50 -4.60 -13.57 -13.00
C LEU A 50 -4.27 -14.94 -12.38
N ASN A 51 -3.38 -14.96 -11.39
CA ASN A 51 -2.98 -16.14 -10.63
C ASN A 51 -2.51 -15.71 -9.23
N GLY A 52 -2.76 -16.53 -8.23
CA GLY A 52 -2.42 -16.26 -6.83
C GLY A 52 -3.49 -15.45 -6.09
N GLU A 53 -3.29 -15.31 -4.78
CA GLU A 53 -4.24 -14.62 -3.90
C GLU A 53 -3.71 -13.24 -3.47
N ARG A 54 -4.65 -12.32 -3.23
CA ARG A 54 -4.34 -10.99 -2.69
C ARG A 54 -3.89 -11.13 -1.23
N ASN A 55 -2.91 -10.33 -0.84
CA ASN A 55 -2.50 -10.21 0.56
C ASN A 55 -3.59 -9.48 1.38
N THR A 56 -4.20 -10.22 2.32
CA THR A 56 -5.29 -9.77 3.21
C THR A 56 -4.82 -9.12 4.51
N SER A 57 -3.53 -8.81 4.65
CA SER A 57 -3.01 -8.08 5.81
C SER A 57 -3.72 -6.74 5.98
N VAL A 58 -4.04 -6.39 7.24
CA VAL A 58 -4.62 -5.10 7.62
C VAL A 58 -3.82 -3.91 7.06
N ALA A 59 -2.50 -4.05 6.94
CA ALA A 59 -1.64 -3.00 6.38
C ALA A 59 -1.92 -2.68 4.89
N ASN A 60 -2.60 -3.58 4.17
CA ASN A 60 -3.04 -3.39 2.78
C ASN A 60 -4.53 -3.02 2.68
N SER A 61 -5.16 -2.71 3.81
CA SER A 61 -6.54 -2.24 3.87
C SER A 61 -6.58 -0.73 4.06
N ASP A 62 -7.61 -0.09 3.51
CA ASP A 62 -7.92 1.32 3.68
C ASP A 62 -8.97 1.57 4.79
N THR A 63 -9.37 0.51 5.51
CA THR A 63 -10.27 0.59 6.67
C THR A 63 -9.71 1.52 7.74
N ARG A 64 -10.52 2.49 8.17
CA ARG A 64 -10.15 3.46 9.21
C ARG A 64 -10.14 2.87 10.62
N LEU A 65 -10.96 1.85 10.85
CA LEU A 65 -11.04 1.12 12.11
C LEU A 65 -10.50 -0.28 11.88
N VAL A 66 -9.68 -0.74 12.82
CA VAL A 66 -9.08 -2.07 12.82
C VAL A 66 -9.37 -2.70 14.16
N PHE A 67 -9.98 -3.88 14.13
CA PHE A 67 -10.15 -4.71 15.32
C PHE A 67 -9.08 -5.80 15.32
N LEU A 68 -8.39 -5.94 16.45
CA LEU A 68 -7.39 -6.99 16.65
C LEU A 68 -8.01 -8.04 17.58
N GLY A 69 -8.65 -9.05 17.00
CA GLY A 69 -9.40 -10.07 17.74
C GLY A 69 -10.63 -10.53 16.96
N GLU A 70 -11.58 -11.16 17.65
CA GLU A 70 -12.91 -11.40 17.07
C GLU A 70 -13.62 -10.06 16.84
N GLU A 71 -14.32 -9.93 15.70
CA GLU A 71 -15.24 -8.80 15.51
C GLU A 71 -16.22 -8.80 16.68
N PRO A 72 -16.49 -7.63 17.30
CA PRO A 72 -17.56 -7.55 18.28
C PRO A 72 -18.80 -8.10 17.58
N ARG A 73 -19.35 -9.19 18.12
CA ARG A 73 -20.71 -9.61 17.74
C ARG A 73 -21.56 -8.39 18.00
N ASP A 74 -22.22 -7.89 16.97
CA ASP A 74 -23.27 -6.90 17.14
C ASP A 74 -24.26 -7.52 18.12
N GLU A 75 -24.17 -7.14 19.41
CA GLU A 75 -25.21 -7.45 20.38
C GLU A 75 -26.40 -6.57 19.99
N ASP A 76 -27.50 -7.22 19.61
CA ASP A 76 -28.82 -6.59 19.40
C ASP A 76 -29.22 -5.69 20.60
#